data_AF-A0A0F2PW54-F1
#
_entry.id   AF-A0A0F2PW54-F1
#
_cell.length_a   1.000
_cell.length_b   1.000
_cell.length_c   1.000
_cell.angle_alpha   90.00
_cell.angle_beta   90.00
_cell.angle_gamma   90.00
#
_symmetry.space_group_name_H-M   'P 1'
#
loop_
_entity.id
_entity.type
_entity.pdbx_description
1 polymer ?
#
loop_
_entity_poly.entity_id
_entity_poly.type
_entity_poly.pdbx_seq_one_letter_code
_entity_poly.pdbx_strand_id
1 'polypeptide(L)'
;MRSFNKKWVGIDFAAGIVLRKKEKSPEQVHYDAHRVKHDLSMEINTQLAFEEKLRPFSVDLLFIQRMPVNLKFNIINGIVIYSRDEEFRTDLEENIVRDYLDFKPVLEAYYREMAESILSGE
;
A
#
# COMPACT_ATOMS: atom_id res chain seq x y z
N MET A 1 -7.17 21.87 -21.11
CA MET A 1 -6.28 22.27 -20.00
C MET A 1 -7.12 22.64 -18.78
N ARG A 2 -7.27 21.73 -17.80
CA ARG A 2 -7.85 22.07 -16.49
C ARG A 2 -6.71 22.04 -15.48
N SER A 3 -6.38 23.22 -14.96
CA SER A 3 -5.41 23.42 -13.89
C SER A 3 -5.96 22.83 -12.60
N PHE A 4 -5.32 21.79 -12.08
CA PHE A 4 -5.58 21.25 -10.75
C PHE A 4 -4.66 21.95 -9.76
N ASN A 5 -5.16 23.05 -9.17
CA ASN A 5 -4.52 23.71 -8.05
C ASN A 5 -5.14 23.17 -6.75
N LYS A 6 -4.52 22.14 -6.17
CA LYS A 6 -4.75 21.74 -4.77
C LYS A 6 -3.41 21.84 -4.06
N LYS A 7 -3.30 22.81 -3.15
CA LYS A 7 -2.22 22.90 -2.16
C LYS A 7 -2.34 21.70 -1.24
N TRP A 8 -1.47 20.71 -1.41
CA TRP A 8 -1.23 19.65 -0.43
C TRP A 8 -0.40 20.25 0.69
N VAL A 9 -1.03 20.61 1.81
CA VAL A 9 -0.34 20.98 3.03
C VAL A 9 -0.50 19.79 3.98
N GLY A 10 0.57 19.02 4.17
CA GLY A 10 0.66 18.04 5.25
C GLY A 10 0.58 16.56 4.89
N ILE A 11 0.88 16.15 3.65
CA ILE A 11 1.29 14.76 3.38
C ILE A 11 2.64 14.82 2.69
N ASP A 12 3.67 14.60 3.49
CA ASP A 12 5.01 14.30 3.02
C ASP A 12 4.94 12.98 2.23
N PHE A 13 5.70 12.84 1.16
CA PHE A 13 5.44 11.85 0.10
C PHE A 13 5.24 10.41 0.63
N ALA A 14 4.09 9.78 0.34
CA ALA A 14 3.84 8.37 0.64
C ALA A 14 4.22 7.49 -0.56
N ALA A 15 5.13 6.54 -0.34
CA ALA A 15 5.58 5.60 -1.37
C ALA A 15 5.16 4.17 -1.00
N GLY A 16 4.37 3.53 -1.87
CA GLY A 16 4.04 2.11 -1.76
C GLY A 16 5.13 1.26 -2.40
N ILE A 17 5.72 0.34 -1.64
CA ILE A 17 6.69 -0.63 -2.16
C ILE A 17 6.13 -2.04 -2.01
N VAL A 18 6.35 -2.84 -3.06
CA VAL A 18 6.21 -4.30 -3.02
C VAL A 18 7.57 -4.91 -3.26
N LEU A 19 8.06 -5.64 -2.26
CA LEU A 19 9.29 -6.42 -2.38
C LEU A 19 8.93 -7.89 -2.53
N ARG A 20 9.31 -8.49 -3.66
CA ARG A 20 9.30 -9.94 -3.81
C ARG A 20 10.62 -10.49 -3.29
N LYS A 21 10.57 -11.36 -2.28
CA LYS A 21 11.75 -12.11 -1.84
C LYS A 21 12.16 -13.06 -2.97
N LYS A 22 13.46 -13.12 -3.29
CA LYS A 22 13.99 -14.08 -4.26
C LYS A 22 13.66 -15.50 -3.77
N GLU A 23 13.05 -16.32 -4.61
CA GLU A 23 12.73 -17.71 -4.30
C GLU A 23 13.99 -18.47 -3.87
N LYS A 24 13.88 -19.20 -2.75
CA LYS A 24 14.91 -20.12 -2.25
C LYS A 24 14.94 -21.38 -3.12
N SER A 25 16.08 -22.09 -3.16
CA SER A 25 16.20 -23.36 -3.89
C SER A 25 15.19 -24.40 -3.40
N PRO A 26 14.74 -25.35 -4.25
CA PRO A 26 13.67 -26.31 -3.94
C PRO A 26 13.88 -27.10 -2.64
N GLU A 27 15.14 -27.36 -2.29
CA GLU A 27 15.54 -28.10 -1.08
C GLU A 27 15.22 -27.36 0.23
N GLN A 28 15.05 -26.03 0.19
CA GLN A 28 14.72 -25.22 1.37
C GLN A 28 13.21 -25.01 1.55
N VAL A 29 12.38 -25.49 0.62
CA VAL A 29 10.93 -25.21 0.56
C VAL A 29 10.13 -26.14 1.49
N HIS A 30 10.67 -27.31 1.85
CA HIS A 30 9.90 -28.34 2.55
C HIS A 30 9.58 -28.03 4.04
N TYR A 31 10.21 -27.01 4.65
CA TYR A 31 10.01 -26.69 6.08
C TYR A 31 9.30 -25.35 6.37
N ASP A 32 9.03 -24.50 5.38
CA ASP A 32 8.61 -23.09 5.61
C ASP A 32 7.15 -22.80 5.19
N ALA A 33 6.24 -23.79 5.25
CA ALA A 33 4.83 -23.60 4.89
C ALA A 33 4.03 -22.73 5.88
N HIS A 34 4.61 -22.31 7.01
CA HIS A 34 3.93 -21.49 8.00
C HIS A 34 4.72 -20.22 8.34
N ARG A 35 4.17 -19.09 7.88
CA ARG A 35 4.57 -17.70 8.16
C ARG A 35 5.92 -17.35 7.57
N VAL A 36 5.91 -16.63 6.44
CA VAL A 36 7.00 -15.72 6.09
C VAL A 36 7.24 -14.84 7.33
N LYS A 37 8.30 -15.15 8.07
CA LYS A 37 8.65 -14.45 9.31
C LYS A 37 9.00 -13.03 8.90
N HIS A 38 8.07 -12.12 9.20
CA HIS A 38 8.20 -10.71 8.87
C HIS A 38 9.35 -10.12 9.67
N ASP A 39 10.36 -9.62 8.99
CA ASP A 39 11.51 -8.98 9.63
C ASP A 39 11.21 -7.49 9.72
N LEU A 40 10.68 -7.06 10.86
CA LEU A 40 10.48 -5.63 11.17
C LEU A 40 11.77 -4.82 10.98
N SER A 41 12.93 -5.46 11.19
CA SER A 41 14.22 -4.83 10.97
C SER A 41 14.42 -4.46 9.50
N MET A 42 13.91 -5.26 8.56
CA MET A 42 13.96 -4.93 7.13
C MET A 42 13.17 -3.67 6.83
N GLU A 43 11.94 -3.55 7.36
CA GLU A 43 11.10 -2.37 7.14
C GLU A 43 11.77 -1.11 7.69
N ILE A 44 12.24 -1.16 8.93
CA ILE A 44 12.93 -0.05 9.60
C ILE A 44 14.19 0.35 8.83
N ASN A 45 15.04 -0.62 8.46
CA ASN A 45 16.28 -0.33 7.74
C ASN A 45 16.01 0.28 6.35
N THR A 46 14.94 -0.17 5.68
CA THR A 46 14.58 0.38 4.36
C THR A 46 14.06 1.81 4.49
N GLN A 47 13.20 2.08 5.47
CA GLN A 47 12.70 3.43 5.78
C GLN A 47 13.87 4.40 6.03
N LEU A 48 14.79 4.04 6.94
CA LEU A 48 15.95 4.88 7.29
C LEU A 48 16.84 5.15 6.08
N ALA A 49 17.09 4.15 5.23
CA ALA A 49 17.89 4.31 4.03
C ALA A 49 17.25 5.28 3.02
N PHE A 50 15.92 5.24 2.86
CA PHE A 50 15.20 6.16 1.98
C PHE A 50 15.18 7.58 2.54
N GLU A 51 14.88 7.74 3.84
CA GLU A 51 14.91 9.04 4.52
C GLU A 51 16.26 9.72 4.40
N GLU A 52 17.37 8.97 4.58
CA GLU A 52 18.72 9.52 4.43
C GLU A 52 18.98 10.04 3.01
N LYS A 53 18.57 9.27 1.99
CA LYS A 53 18.81 9.59 0.58
C LYS A 53 17.90 10.69 0.04
N LEU A 54 16.71 10.87 0.61
CA LEU A 54 15.71 11.81 0.13
C LEU A 54 15.67 13.13 0.93
N ARG A 55 16.63 13.37 1.84
CA ARG A 55 16.73 14.66 2.54
C ARG A 55 16.79 15.84 1.56
N PRO A 56 16.10 16.96 1.85
CA PRO A 56 15.40 17.26 3.10
C PRO A 56 13.93 16.80 3.14
N PHE A 57 13.46 16.02 2.17
CA PHE A 57 12.08 15.55 2.13
C PHE A 57 11.85 14.44 3.17
N SER A 58 10.77 14.56 3.94
CA SER A 58 10.20 13.45 4.71
C SER A 58 9.46 12.51 3.76
N VAL A 59 9.58 11.20 4.03
CA VAL A 59 8.99 10.15 3.20
C VAL A 59 8.46 9.07 4.11
N ASP A 60 7.22 8.64 3.89
CA ASP A 60 6.61 7.51 4.57
C ASP A 60 6.61 6.28 3.64
N LEU A 61 7.34 5.22 4.02
CA LEU A 61 7.38 3.98 3.28
C LEU A 61 6.30 3.01 3.75
N LEU A 62 5.47 2.57 2.81
CA LEU A 62 4.38 1.65 3.08
C LEU A 62 4.57 0.34 2.31
N PHE A 63 4.42 -0.78 3.02
CA PHE A 63 4.52 -2.12 2.44
C PHE A 63 3.15 -2.62 2.01
N ILE A 64 2.85 -2.53 0.71
CA ILE A 64 1.51 -2.76 0.15
C ILE A 64 0.95 -4.12 0.58
N GLN A 65 1.77 -5.18 0.65
CA GLN A 65 1.31 -6.53 0.98
C GLN A 65 0.60 -6.64 2.33
N ARG A 66 0.89 -5.76 3.29
CA ARG A 66 0.31 -5.77 4.64
C ARG A 66 -0.88 -4.82 4.82
N MET A 67 -1.15 -4.00 3.82
CA MET A 67 -2.13 -2.93 3.96
C MET A 67 -3.56 -3.45 3.79
N PRO A 68 -4.53 -2.81 4.47
CA PRO A 68 -5.93 -3.08 4.23
C PRO A 68 -6.31 -2.68 2.79
N VAL A 69 -7.32 -3.34 2.24
CA VAL A 69 -7.70 -3.25 0.83
C VAL A 69 -8.00 -1.83 0.36
N ASN A 70 -8.62 -1.01 1.22
CA ASN A 70 -8.91 0.40 0.93
C ASN A 70 -7.64 1.24 0.76
N LEU A 71 -6.59 1.00 1.57
CA LEU A 71 -5.32 1.71 1.41
C LEU A 71 -4.52 1.19 0.21
N LYS A 72 -4.55 -0.11 -0.06
CA LYS A 72 -3.98 -0.69 -1.29
C LYS A 72 -4.59 -0.03 -2.53
N PHE A 73 -5.91 0.12 -2.56
CA PHE A 73 -6.63 0.78 -3.65
C PHE A 73 -6.19 2.23 -3.83
N ASN A 74 -5.99 2.98 -2.75
CA ASN A 74 -5.48 4.36 -2.83
C ASN A 74 -4.07 4.43 -3.44
N ILE A 75 -3.21 3.46 -3.13
CA ILE A 75 -1.83 3.42 -3.62
C ILE A 75 -1.77 3.15 -5.12
N ILE A 76 -2.56 2.19 -5.62
CA ILE A 76 -2.56 1.87 -7.07
C ILE A 76 -3.13 3.00 -7.94
N ASN A 77 -3.89 3.92 -7.34
CA ASN A 77 -4.33 5.16 -8.00
C ASN A 77 -3.25 6.25 -8.01
N GLY A 78 -2.07 5.98 -7.44
CA GLY A 78 -0.93 6.88 -7.40
C GLY A 78 -0.09 6.88 -8.68
N ILE A 79 1.14 7.38 -8.55
CA ILE A 79 2.11 7.43 -9.66
C ILE A 79 3.15 6.32 -9.45
N VAL A 80 3.32 5.47 -10.47
CA VAL A 80 4.37 4.44 -10.47
C VAL A 80 5.72 5.11 -10.73
N ILE A 81 6.61 5.08 -9.73
CA ILE A 81 7.97 5.65 -9.83
C ILE A 81 8.95 4.62 -10.41
N TYR A 82 8.77 3.35 -10.04
CA TYR A 82 9.63 2.25 -10.50
C TYR A 82 8.84 0.93 -10.51
N SER A 83 9.06 0.15 -11.54
CA SER A 83 8.57 -1.22 -11.66
C SER A 83 9.59 -2.04 -12.44
N ARG A 84 9.93 -3.20 -11.92
CA ARG A 84 10.87 -4.13 -12.56
C ARG A 84 10.15 -5.13 -13.47
N ASP A 85 8.91 -5.43 -13.15
CA ASP A 85 8.11 -6.50 -13.73
C ASP A 85 6.68 -5.97 -13.89
N GLU A 86 6.35 -5.57 -15.12
CA GLU A 86 5.06 -4.97 -15.45
C GLU A 86 3.90 -5.96 -15.41
N GLU A 87 4.15 -7.23 -15.70
CA GLU A 87 3.14 -8.28 -15.62
C GLU A 87 2.75 -8.49 -14.16
N PHE A 88 3.74 -8.64 -13.28
CA PHE A 88 3.48 -8.72 -11.84
C PHE A 88 2.79 -7.47 -11.29
N ARG A 89 3.18 -6.26 -11.73
CA ARG A 89 2.52 -5.02 -11.30
C ARG A 89 1.05 -5.01 -11.71
N THR A 90 0.77 -5.35 -12.97
CA THR A 90 -0.59 -5.34 -13.52
C THR A 90 -1.46 -6.38 -12.82
N ASP A 91 -0.96 -7.60 -12.62
CA ASP A 91 -1.66 -8.65 -11.87
C ASP A 91 -1.98 -8.21 -10.44
N LEU A 92 -1.03 -7.55 -9.76
CA LEU A 92 -1.25 -7.01 -8.43
C LEU A 92 -2.36 -5.95 -8.42
N GLU A 93 -2.34 -5.02 -9.37
CA GLU A 93 -3.34 -3.96 -9.50
C GLU A 93 -4.73 -4.55 -9.77
N GLU A 94 -4.84 -5.49 -10.69
CA GLU A 94 -6.10 -6.18 -11.00
C GLU A 94 -6.68 -6.88 -9.77
N ASN A 95 -5.82 -7.59 -9.01
CA ASN A 95 -6.23 -8.24 -7.77
C ASN A 95 -6.73 -7.22 -6.73
N ILE A 96 -6.01 -6.11 -6.54
CA ILE A 96 -6.40 -5.04 -5.60
C ILE A 96 -7.73 -4.40 -6.02
N VAL A 97 -7.92 -4.14 -7.32
CA VAL A 97 -9.17 -3.56 -7.83
C VAL A 97 -10.34 -4.50 -7.58
N ARG A 98 -10.19 -5.79 -7.89
CA ARG A 98 -11.22 -6.81 -7.65
C ARG A 98 -11.58 -6.87 -6.17
N ASP A 99 -10.58 -7.03 -5.29
CA ASP A 99 -10.79 -7.14 -3.86
C ASP A 99 -11.44 -5.87 -3.28
N TYR A 100 -11.06 -4.69 -3.78
CA TYR A 100 -11.68 -3.43 -3.37
C TYR A 100 -13.13 -3.33 -3.82
N LEU A 101 -13.44 -3.72 -5.07
CA LEU A 101 -14.81 -3.68 -5.58
C LEU A 101 -15.74 -4.63 -4.83
N ASP A 102 -15.25 -5.81 -4.43
CA ASP A 102 -15.99 -6.73 -3.57
C ASP A 102 -16.24 -6.15 -2.18
N PHE A 103 -15.27 -5.39 -1.64
CA PHE A 103 -15.38 -4.77 -0.31
C PHE A 103 -16.14 -3.43 -0.30
N LYS A 104 -16.20 -2.73 -1.43
CA LYS A 104 -16.73 -1.37 -1.55
C LYS A 104 -18.18 -1.23 -1.03
N PRO A 105 -19.13 -2.14 -1.31
CA PRO A 105 -20.49 -2.01 -0.80
C PRO A 105 -20.56 -2.01 0.74
N VAL A 106 -19.72 -2.84 1.38
CA VAL A 106 -19.64 -2.91 2.85
C VAL A 106 -19.09 -1.59 3.41
N LEU A 107 -18.05 -1.07 2.78
CA LEU A 107 -17.42 0.20 3.17
C LEU A 107 -18.39 1.39 3.03
N GLU A 108 -19.18 1.42 1.94
CA GLU A 108 -20.18 2.46 1.71
C GLU A 108 -21.35 2.39 2.69
N ALA A 109 -21.79 1.18 3.08
CA ALA A 109 -22.81 1.00 4.11
C ALA A 109 -22.31 1.52 5.47
N TYR A 110 -21.10 1.12 5.87
CA TYR A 110 -20.46 1.58 7.10
C TYR A 110 -20.33 3.11 7.17
N TYR A 111 -19.85 3.75 6.10
CA TYR A 111 -19.72 5.21 6.09
C TYR A 111 -21.07 5.94 6.14
N ARG A 112 -22.12 5.35 5.55
CA ARG A 112 -23.47 5.91 5.62
C ARG A 112 -24.01 5.85 7.04
N GLU A 113 -23.95 4.68 7.68
CA GLU A 113 -24.40 4.47 9.06
C GLU A 113 -23.65 5.40 10.02
N MET A 114 -22.32 5.49 9.91
CA MET A 114 -21.54 6.42 10.72
C MET A 114 -21.94 7.88 10.51
N ALA A 115 -22.16 8.29 9.25
CA ALA A 115 -22.57 9.66 8.96
C ALA A 115 -23.94 9.97 9.57
N GLU A 116 -24.87 9.02 9.54
CA GLU A 116 -26.18 9.13 10.18
C GLU A 116 -26.05 9.26 11.71
N SER A 117 -25.25 8.42 12.37
CA SER A 117 -25.02 8.50 13.82
C SER A 117 -24.44 9.85 14.27
N ILE A 118 -23.44 10.34 13.53
CA ILE A 118 -22.82 11.65 13.82
C ILE A 118 -23.86 12.78 13.68
N LEU A 119 -24.76 12.69 12.70
CA LEU A 119 -25.80 13.69 12.46
C LEU A 119 -26.96 13.59 13.47
N SER A 120 -27.28 12.39 13.95
CA SER A 120 -28.32 12.17 14.97
C SER A 120 -27.85 12.50 16.40
N GLY A 121 -26.55 12.71 16.61
CA GLY A 121 -25.99 13.05 17.92
C GLY A 121 -25.95 11.89 18.91
N GLU A 122 -25.92 10.65 18.41
CA GLU A 122 -25.64 9.44 19.19
C GLU A 122 -24.13 9.16 19.28
#